data_AF-A0A1D6H6B6-F1
#
_entry.id   AF-A0A1D6H6B6-F1
#
_cell.length_a   1.000
_cell.length_b   1.000
_cell.length_c   1.000
_cell.angle_alpha   90.00
_cell.angle_beta   90.00
_cell.angle_gamma   90.00
#
_symmetry.space_group_name_H-M   'P 1'
#
loop_
_entity.id
_entity.type
_entity.pdbx_description
1 polymer ?
#
loop_
_entity_poly.entity_id
_entity_poly.type
_entity_poly.pdbx_seq_one_letter_code
_entity_poly.pdbx_strand_id
1 'polypeptide(L)'
;MGDYNCCFCNQIETIEHLFFCCSIAKVTWGLVAKCINRNDIPGDIDQCCLWLNNHLPGMKSIHIVGVVAICWSIWKARNKMCFENILIKSPNEILCHAYALMTYWAGLSKKELKDLLQDGAKLLMKAACAKLGSGRDEYAEDEDKERDRQQEDGA
;
A
#
# COMPACT_ATOMS: atom_id res chain seq x y z
N MET A 1 -25.91 -10.78 20.07
CA MET A 1 -24.54 -10.59 20.57
C MET A 1 -23.66 -10.39 19.36
N GLY A 2 -23.04 -9.23 19.23
CA GLY A 2 -22.17 -8.92 18.09
C GLY A 2 -20.94 -9.81 18.13
N ASP A 3 -20.55 -10.36 16.99
CA ASP A 3 -19.29 -11.08 16.87
C ASP A 3 -18.16 -10.06 17.11
N TYR A 4 -17.40 -10.24 18.19
CA TYR A 4 -16.24 -9.39 18.50
C TYR A 4 -15.01 -9.80 17.69
N ASN A 5 -15.15 -10.78 16.79
CA ASN A 5 -14.06 -11.26 15.96
C ASN A 5 -13.96 -10.47 14.64
N CYS A 6 -12.74 -10.29 14.19
CA CYS A 6 -12.41 -9.64 12.95
C CYS A 6 -12.86 -10.49 11.77
N CYS A 7 -13.63 -9.89 10.87
CA CYS A 7 -14.20 -10.59 9.71
C CYS A 7 -13.14 -11.12 8.72
N PHE A 8 -11.88 -10.70 8.86
CA PHE A 8 -10.79 -11.12 7.97
C PHE A 8 -9.97 -12.31 8.51
N CYS A 9 -9.86 -12.47 9.83
CA CYS A 9 -8.97 -13.48 10.41
C CYS A 9 -9.52 -14.18 11.66
N ASN A 10 -10.75 -13.87 12.07
CA ASN A 10 -11.47 -14.49 13.17
C ASN A 10 -10.78 -14.37 14.55
N GLN A 11 -9.95 -13.35 14.74
CA GLN A 11 -9.34 -12.96 16.03
C GLN A 11 -10.11 -11.79 16.64
N ILE A 12 -9.95 -11.51 17.94
CA ILE A 12 -10.60 -10.36 18.60
C ILE A 12 -10.28 -9.06 17.85
N GLU A 13 -11.33 -8.36 17.41
CA GLU A 13 -11.23 -7.10 16.68
C GLU A 13 -11.11 -5.92 17.66
N THR A 14 -9.95 -5.28 17.67
CA THR A 14 -9.72 -3.93 18.20
C THR A 14 -9.37 -2.97 17.07
N ILE A 15 -9.25 -1.67 17.37
CA ILE A 15 -8.79 -0.67 16.40
C ILE A 15 -7.38 -1.03 15.90
N GLU A 16 -6.47 -1.35 16.81
CA GLU A 16 -5.09 -1.75 16.50
C GLU A 16 -5.06 -3.05 15.72
N HIS A 17 -5.92 -4.01 16.08
CA HIS A 17 -6.08 -5.23 15.31
C HIS A 17 -6.50 -4.94 13.88
N LEU A 18 -7.62 -4.24 13.69
CA LEU A 18 -8.17 -3.99 12.36
C LEU A 18 -7.18 -3.26 11.46
N PHE A 19 -6.53 -2.21 11.97
CA PHE A 19 -5.72 -1.32 11.15
C PHE A 19 -4.25 -1.71 11.04
N PHE A 20 -3.67 -2.47 11.98
CA PHE A 20 -2.24 -2.74 12.00
C PHE A 20 -1.89 -4.22 12.20
N CYS A 21 -2.60 -4.95 13.07
CA CYS A 21 -2.21 -6.31 13.44
C CYS A 21 -2.90 -7.44 12.66
N CYS A 22 -4.05 -7.19 12.04
CA CYS A 22 -4.80 -8.15 11.24
C CYS A 22 -3.95 -8.65 10.06
N SER A 23 -4.15 -9.89 9.61
CA SER A 23 -3.41 -10.48 8.49
C SER A 23 -3.47 -9.61 7.23
N ILE A 24 -4.65 -9.08 6.89
CA ILE A 24 -4.85 -8.17 5.76
C ILE A 24 -4.11 -6.84 5.96
N ALA A 25 -4.19 -6.27 7.16
CA ALA A 25 -3.49 -5.03 7.50
C ALA A 25 -1.97 -5.19 7.40
N LYS A 26 -1.42 -6.26 8.00
CA LYS A 26 0.01 -6.57 7.95
C LYS A 26 0.52 -6.74 6.52
N VAL A 27 -0.23 -7.43 5.65
CA VAL A 27 0.15 -7.56 4.24
C VAL A 27 0.09 -6.21 3.53
N THR A 28 -0.94 -5.40 3.78
CA THR A 28 -1.09 -4.05 3.21
C THR A 28 0.09 -3.16 3.60
N TRP A 29 0.41 -3.08 4.90
CA TRP A 29 1.56 -2.32 5.39
C TRP A 29 2.89 -2.88 4.89
N GLY A 30 3.01 -4.20 4.76
CA GLY A 30 4.20 -4.85 4.21
C GLY A 30 4.46 -4.48 2.75
N LEU A 31 3.40 -4.32 1.94
CA LEU A 31 3.53 -3.83 0.55
C LEU A 31 4.01 -2.38 0.52
N VAL A 32 3.49 -1.53 1.42
CA VAL A 32 3.95 -0.14 1.55
C VAL A 32 5.41 -0.08 2.03
N ALA A 33 5.77 -0.89 3.04
CA ALA A 33 7.12 -0.99 3.58
C ALA A 33 8.14 -1.37 2.49
N LYS A 34 7.80 -2.35 1.63
CA LYS A 34 8.64 -2.71 0.48
C LYS A 34 8.88 -1.54 -0.48
N CYS A 35 7.88 -0.71 -0.74
CA CYS A 35 8.04 0.47 -1.61
C CYS A 35 8.99 1.52 -1.06
N ILE A 36 9.18 1.55 0.27
CA ILE A 36 10.13 2.44 0.95
C ILE A 36 11.38 1.69 1.43
N ASN A 37 11.66 0.50 0.88
CA ASN A 37 12.84 -0.33 1.18
C ASN A 37 12.97 -0.72 2.66
N ARG A 38 11.84 -1.05 3.29
CA ARG A 38 11.75 -1.49 4.70
C ARG A 38 11.27 -2.93 4.82
N ASN A 39 11.72 -3.60 5.88
CA ASN A 39 11.35 -4.98 6.23
C ASN A 39 10.52 -5.06 7.52
N ASP A 40 10.27 -3.91 8.15
CA ASP A 40 9.48 -3.75 9.36
C ASP A 40 8.16 -3.01 9.08
N ILE A 41 7.13 -3.32 9.86
CA ILE A 41 5.78 -2.74 9.75
C ILE A 41 5.30 -2.28 11.14
N PRO A 42 4.46 -1.24 11.23
CA PRO A 42 3.94 -0.76 12.50
C PRO A 42 2.87 -1.69 13.09
N GLY A 43 2.86 -1.85 14.42
CA GLY A 43 1.83 -2.61 15.17
C GLY A 43 0.67 -1.76 15.71
N ASP A 44 0.83 -0.44 15.74
CA ASP A 44 -0.15 0.53 16.23
C ASP A 44 0.09 1.91 15.59
N ILE A 45 -0.76 2.88 15.93
CA ILE A 45 -0.70 4.24 15.36
C ILE A 45 0.54 5.02 15.78
N ASP A 46 1.03 4.83 17.00
CA ASP A 46 2.19 5.54 17.55
C ASP A 46 3.46 5.04 16.87
N GLN A 47 3.60 3.73 16.73
CA GLN A 47 4.64 3.08 15.95
C GLN A 47 4.58 3.51 14.49
N CYS A 48 3.38 3.62 13.90
CA CYS A 48 3.22 4.08 12.52
C CYS A 48 3.73 5.51 12.33
N CYS A 49 3.36 6.42 13.25
CA CYS A 49 3.84 7.80 13.23
C CYS A 49 5.37 7.87 13.35
N LEU A 50 5.96 7.11 14.29
CA LEU A 50 7.41 7.06 14.47
C LEU A 50 8.13 6.46 13.26
N TRP A 51 7.60 5.36 12.72
CA TRP A 51 8.13 4.66 11.55
C TRP A 51 8.17 5.57 10.32
N LEU A 52 7.08 6.26 10.02
CA LEU A 52 7.03 7.20 8.89
C LEU A 52 7.96 8.40 9.09
N ASN A 53 8.02 8.96 10.30
CA ASN A 53 8.92 10.07 10.59
C ASN A 53 10.40 9.70 10.43
N ASN A 54 10.77 8.46 10.77
CA ASN A 54 12.14 7.97 10.66
C ASN A 54 12.53 7.62 9.21
N HIS A 55 11.59 7.12 8.41
CA HIS A 55 11.89 6.58 7.07
C HIS A 55 11.54 7.50 5.91
N LEU A 56 10.73 8.53 6.14
CA LEU A 56 10.32 9.52 5.13
C LEU A 56 10.44 10.95 5.70
N PRO A 57 11.64 11.38 6.13
CA PRO A 57 11.82 12.69 6.76
C PRO A 57 11.39 13.83 5.81
N GLY A 58 10.64 14.80 6.34
CA GLY A 58 10.17 15.97 5.59
C GLY A 58 8.77 15.86 4.97
N MET A 59 8.13 14.69 5.00
CA MET A 59 6.81 14.44 4.39
C MET A 59 5.66 14.31 5.41
N LYS A 60 5.76 14.98 6.56
CA LYS A 60 4.86 14.79 7.72
C LYS A 60 3.36 14.92 7.38
N SER A 61 2.98 15.87 6.54
CA SER A 61 1.58 16.05 6.13
C SER A 61 1.08 14.91 5.24
N ILE A 62 1.92 14.40 4.34
CA ILE A 62 1.59 13.26 3.48
C ILE A 62 1.46 11.98 4.30
N HIS A 63 2.31 11.79 5.32
CA HIS A 63 2.26 10.60 6.17
C HIS A 63 0.88 10.39 6.76
N ILE A 64 0.34 11.43 7.39
CA ILE A 64 -0.97 11.38 8.02
C ILE A 64 -2.04 11.07 6.96
N VAL A 65 -2.00 11.75 5.81
CA VAL A 65 -3.01 11.54 4.76
C VAL A 65 -2.93 10.12 4.17
N GLY A 66 -1.73 9.59 3.94
CA GLY A 66 -1.54 8.22 3.47
C GLY A 66 -2.03 7.18 4.47
N VAL A 67 -1.71 7.36 5.76
CA VAL A 67 -2.22 6.50 6.84
C VAL A 67 -3.74 6.55 6.90
N VAL A 68 -4.34 7.75 6.86
CA VAL A 68 -5.79 7.92 6.85
C VAL A 68 -6.42 7.24 5.63
N ALA A 69 -5.83 7.39 4.43
CA ALA A 69 -6.33 6.75 3.21
C ALA A 69 -6.32 5.22 3.30
N ILE A 70 -5.24 4.63 3.86
CA ILE A 70 -5.12 3.18 4.06
C ILE A 70 -6.13 2.71 5.11
N CYS A 71 -6.17 3.34 6.30
CA CYS A 71 -7.09 2.96 7.36
C CYS A 71 -8.55 3.07 6.91
N TRP A 72 -8.91 4.15 6.21
CA TRP A 72 -10.24 4.29 5.62
C TRP A 72 -10.58 3.18 4.63
N SER A 73 -9.61 2.78 3.81
CA SER A 73 -9.79 1.71 2.83
C SER A 73 -9.96 0.34 3.49
N ILE A 74 -9.21 0.05 4.57
CA ILE A 74 -9.39 -1.15 5.40
C ILE A 74 -10.77 -1.14 6.05
N TRP A 75 -11.17 -0.02 6.67
CA TRP A 75 -12.48 0.11 7.30
C TRP A 75 -13.62 -0.11 6.29
N LYS A 76 -13.52 0.46 5.09
CA LYS A 76 -14.53 0.26 4.04
C LYS A 76 -14.59 -1.20 3.56
N ALA A 77 -13.44 -1.87 3.43
CA ALA A 77 -13.38 -3.30 3.13
C ALA A 77 -14.06 -4.14 4.23
N ARG A 78 -13.79 -3.82 5.50
CA ARG A 78 -14.39 -4.49 6.67
C ARG A 78 -15.90 -4.33 6.66
N ASN A 79 -16.39 -3.11 6.45
CA ASN A 79 -17.83 -2.85 6.36
C ASN A 79 -18.49 -3.60 5.20
N LYS A 80 -17.85 -3.66 4.04
CA LYS A 80 -18.37 -4.40 2.90
C LYS A 80 -18.53 -5.89 3.21
N MET A 81 -17.56 -6.47 3.93
CA MET A 81 -17.66 -7.84 4.41
C MET A 81 -18.79 -8.00 5.44
N CYS A 82 -18.88 -7.12 6.44
CA CYS A 82 -19.88 -7.23 7.51
C CYS A 82 -21.33 -6.98 7.06
N PHE A 83 -21.56 -6.06 6.13
CA PHE A 83 -22.91 -5.63 5.74
C PHE A 83 -23.38 -6.20 4.41
N GLU A 84 -22.46 -6.47 3.48
CA GLU A 84 -22.79 -6.96 2.14
C GLU A 84 -22.29 -8.39 1.89
N ASN A 85 -21.56 -9.00 2.85
CA ASN A 85 -20.93 -10.31 2.71
C ASN A 85 -19.97 -10.41 1.51
N ILE A 86 -19.33 -9.29 1.14
CA ILE A 86 -18.37 -9.24 0.04
C ILE A 86 -16.96 -9.21 0.60
N LEU A 87 -16.27 -10.34 0.45
CA LEU A 87 -14.88 -10.51 0.84
C LEU A 87 -13.94 -9.82 -0.15
N ILE A 88 -12.93 -9.13 0.39
CA ILE A 88 -11.82 -8.61 -0.42
C ILE A 88 -11.03 -9.76 -1.02
N LYS A 89 -10.72 -9.69 -2.32
CA LYS A 89 -9.99 -10.76 -3.01
C LYS A 89 -8.48 -10.61 -2.87
N SER A 90 -8.02 -9.38 -2.69
CA SER A 90 -6.60 -9.06 -2.53
C SER A 90 -6.39 -7.80 -1.68
N PRO A 91 -5.34 -7.73 -0.84
CA PRO A 91 -4.89 -6.49 -0.19
C PRO A 91 -4.61 -5.35 -1.19
N ASN A 92 -4.34 -5.67 -2.46
CA ASN A 92 -4.19 -4.66 -3.51
C ASN A 92 -5.47 -3.83 -3.71
N GLU A 93 -6.67 -4.39 -3.47
CA GLU A 93 -7.91 -3.61 -3.55
C GLU A 93 -7.93 -2.47 -2.53
N ILE A 94 -7.36 -2.69 -1.34
CA ILE A 94 -7.21 -1.66 -0.30
C ILE A 94 -6.25 -0.57 -0.78
N LEU A 95 -5.09 -0.96 -1.33
CA LEU A 95 -4.10 0.00 -1.83
C LEU A 95 -4.61 0.79 -3.04
N CYS A 96 -5.30 0.14 -3.98
CA CYS A 96 -5.93 0.81 -5.12
C CYS A 96 -6.99 1.81 -4.67
N HIS A 97 -7.78 1.47 -3.65
CA HIS A 97 -8.76 2.39 -3.09
C HIS A 97 -8.10 3.57 -2.36
N ALA A 98 -7.06 3.31 -1.57
CA ALA A 98 -6.29 4.36 -0.90
C ALA A 98 -5.62 5.30 -1.92
N TYR A 99 -5.04 4.75 -3.00
CA TYR A 99 -4.54 5.52 -4.15
C TYR A 99 -5.62 6.43 -4.76
N ALA A 100 -6.82 5.88 -5.01
CA ALA A 100 -7.92 6.63 -5.60
C ALA A 100 -8.35 7.79 -4.68
N LEU A 101 -8.40 7.57 -3.36
CA LEU A 101 -8.70 8.61 -2.37
C LEU A 101 -7.64 9.71 -2.37
N MET A 102 -6.36 9.36 -2.34
CA MET A 102 -5.28 10.34 -2.37
C MET A 102 -5.30 11.17 -3.66
N THR A 103 -5.57 10.54 -4.80
CA THR A 103 -5.70 11.21 -6.10
C THR A 103 -6.91 12.15 -6.12
N TYR A 104 -8.03 11.72 -5.56
CA TYR A 104 -9.23 12.55 -5.41
C TYR A 104 -8.96 13.76 -4.50
N TRP A 105 -8.35 13.55 -3.33
CA TRP A 105 -7.99 14.63 -2.41
C TRP A 105 -6.96 15.59 -2.99
N ALA A 106 -6.04 15.12 -3.83
CA ALA A 106 -5.11 15.97 -4.57
C ALA A 106 -5.85 16.94 -5.51
N GLY A 107 -6.93 16.49 -6.16
CA GLY A 107 -7.78 17.33 -7.00
C GLY A 107 -8.53 18.43 -6.24
N LEU A 108 -8.79 18.21 -4.94
CA LEU A 108 -9.46 19.18 -4.06
C LEU A 108 -8.50 20.12 -3.32
N SER A 109 -7.19 19.88 -3.42
CA SER A 109 -6.17 20.56 -2.61
C SER A 109 -5.53 21.75 -3.33
N LYS A 110 -4.93 22.66 -2.55
CA LYS A 110 -4.08 23.74 -3.08
C LYS A 110 -2.85 23.16 -3.78
N LYS A 111 -2.23 23.93 -4.69
CA LYS A 111 -1.15 23.46 -5.57
C LYS A 111 0.00 22.79 -4.81
N GLU A 112 0.45 23.38 -3.70
CA GLU A 112 1.56 22.83 -2.91
C GLU A 112 1.23 21.46 -2.30
N LEU A 113 -0.01 21.30 -1.82
CA LEU A 113 -0.47 20.04 -1.22
C LEU A 113 -0.84 19.01 -2.29
N LYS A 114 -1.27 19.45 -3.47
CA LYS A 114 -1.62 18.59 -4.59
C LYS A 114 -0.44 17.74 -5.05
N ASP A 115 0.73 18.34 -5.27
CA ASP A 115 1.91 17.63 -5.76
C ASP A 115 2.37 16.57 -4.74
N LEU A 116 2.39 16.97 -3.46
CA LEU A 116 2.66 16.11 -2.31
C LEU A 116 1.72 14.88 -2.23
N LEU A 117 0.41 15.10 -2.42
CA LEU A 117 -0.58 14.02 -2.44
C LEU A 117 -0.45 13.11 -3.65
N GLN A 118 -0.08 13.66 -4.82
CA GLN A 118 0.18 12.87 -6.02
C GLN A 118 1.39 11.96 -5.84
N ASP A 119 2.45 12.42 -5.17
CA ASP A 119 3.62 11.58 -4.91
C ASP A 119 3.31 10.46 -3.92
N GLY A 120 2.52 10.74 -2.88
CA GLY A 120 1.99 9.69 -2.01
C GLY A 120 1.11 8.68 -2.75
N ALA A 121 0.25 9.14 -3.66
CA ALA A 121 -0.59 8.27 -4.48
C ALA A 121 0.27 7.36 -5.39
N LYS A 122 1.31 7.88 -6.04
CA LYS A 122 2.24 7.09 -6.86
C LYS A 122 2.91 5.99 -6.04
N LEU A 123 3.29 6.27 -4.79
CA LEU A 123 3.87 5.27 -3.89
C LEU A 123 2.89 4.13 -3.59
N LEU A 124 1.62 4.45 -3.30
CA LEU A 124 0.58 3.44 -3.09
C LEU A 124 0.31 2.61 -4.35
N MET A 125 0.32 3.25 -5.52
CA MET A 125 0.20 2.55 -6.81
C MET A 125 1.36 1.57 -7.01
N LYS A 126 2.60 2.00 -6.76
CA LYS A 126 3.78 1.13 -6.81
C LYS A 126 3.63 -0.06 -5.85
N ALA A 127 3.07 0.16 -4.65
CA ALA A 127 2.84 -0.90 -3.67
C ALA A 127 1.78 -1.90 -4.14
N ALA A 128 0.69 -1.44 -4.74
CA ALA A 128 -0.34 -2.31 -5.33
C ALA A 128 0.21 -3.13 -6.51
N CYS A 129 1.13 -2.55 -7.29
CA CYS A 129 1.75 -3.17 -8.45
C CYS A 129 2.98 -4.05 -8.13
N ALA A 130 3.45 -4.11 -6.87
CA ALA A 130 4.68 -4.79 -6.46
C ALA A 130 4.66 -6.34 -6.61
N LYS A 131 3.68 -6.90 -7.36
CA LYS A 131 3.66 -8.27 -7.86
C LYS A 131 3.31 -8.36 -9.36
N LEU A 132 4.13 -7.75 -10.21
CA LEU A 132 4.37 -8.14 -11.61
C LEU A 132 5.87 -8.35 -11.93
N GLY A 133 6.75 -8.30 -10.92
CA GLY A 133 8.20 -8.32 -11.09
C GLY A 133 8.87 -9.61 -10.62
N SER A 134 8.30 -10.78 -10.89
CA SER A 134 9.07 -12.04 -10.83
C SER A 134 9.37 -12.61 -12.22
N GLY A 135 8.92 -11.94 -13.29
CA GLY A 135 9.29 -12.29 -14.67
C GLY A 135 9.90 -11.14 -15.45
N ARG A 136 9.83 -9.89 -14.95
CA ARG A 136 10.26 -8.71 -15.74
C ARG A 136 11.77 -8.46 -15.70
N ASP A 137 12.46 -9.04 -14.72
CA ASP A 137 13.92 -8.99 -14.64
C ASP A 137 14.56 -10.03 -15.59
N GLU A 138 13.93 -11.19 -15.80
CA GLU A 138 14.37 -12.18 -16.80
C GLU A 138 14.19 -11.67 -18.25
N TYR A 139 13.07 -11.02 -18.58
CA TYR A 139 12.87 -10.45 -19.93
C TYR A 139 13.81 -9.28 -20.26
N ALA A 140 14.19 -8.46 -19.27
CA ALA A 140 15.11 -7.35 -19.48
C ALA A 140 16.56 -7.82 -19.66
N GLU A 141 16.98 -8.86 -18.91
CA GLU A 141 18.28 -9.50 -19.10
C GLU A 141 18.37 -10.27 -20.42
N ASP A 142 17.28 -10.87 -20.89
CA ASP A 142 17.26 -11.59 -22.17
C ASP A 142 17.32 -10.64 -23.38
N GLU A 143 16.65 -9.48 -23.34
CA GLU A 143 16.78 -8.46 -24.40
C GLU A 143 18.20 -7.88 -24.51
N ASP A 144 18.90 -7.66 -23.40
CA ASP A 144 20.29 -7.20 -23.43
C ASP A 144 21.23 -8.27 -23.98
N LYS A 145 21.06 -9.54 -23.60
CA LYS A 145 21.85 -10.66 -24.15
C LYS A 145 21.57 -10.91 -25.64
N GLU A 146 20.37 -10.60 -26.12
CA GLU A 146 19.99 -10.77 -27.53
C GLU A 146 20.46 -9.58 -28.39
N ARG A 147 20.51 -8.37 -27.83
CA ARG A 147 21.17 -7.20 -28.43
C ARG A 147 22.69 -7.40 -28.56
N ASP A 148 23.34 -7.91 -27.52
CA ASP A 148 24.78 -8.15 -27.54
C ASP A 148 25.16 -9.23 -28.58
N ARG A 149 24.38 -10.30 -28.70
CA ARG A 149 24.60 -11.35 -29.72
C ARG A 149 24.47 -10.83 -31.15
N GLN A 150 23.49 -9.98 -31.42
CA GLN A 150 23.29 -9.40 -32.76
C GLN A 150 24.38 -8.38 -33.14
N GLN A 151 25.11 -7.85 -32.16
CA GLN A 151 26.19 -6.90 -32.39
C GLN A 151 27.55 -7.60 -32.64
N GLU A 152 27.73 -8.83 -32.17
CA GLU A 152 28.91 -9.66 -32.46
C GLU A 152 28.87 -10.32 -33.85
N ASP A 153 27.68 -10.66 -34.36
CA ASP A 153 27.51 -11.28 -35.69
C ASP A 153 27.54 -10.26 -36.85
N GLY A 154 27.65 -8.96 -36.54
CA GLY A 154 27.65 -7.85 -37.50
C GLY A 154 29.01 -7.18 -37.74
N ALA A 155 30.10 -7.73 -37.18
CA ALA A 155 31.45 -7.17 -37.28
C ALA A 155 32.39 -8.03 -38.15
#